data_AF-A0A9E4PQA8-F1
#
_entry.id   AF-A0A9E4PQA8-F1
#
_cell.length_a   1.000
_cell.length_b   1.000
_cell.length_c   1.000
_cell.angle_alpha   90.00
_cell.angle_beta   90.00
_cell.angle_gamma   90.00
#
_symmetry.space_group_name_H-M   'P 1'
#
loop_
_entity.id
_entity.type
_entity.pdbx_description
1 polymer ?
#
loop_
_entity_poly.entity_id
_entity_poly.type
_entity_poly.pdbx_seq_one_letter_code
_entity_poly.pdbx_strand_id
1 'polypeptide(L)' 'GDLTPEEQEEFMAPVLEKYEQEGNAYYSTARLWDDGIIDPLDTRTYLALGLSAALNAPIPDTQFGVFRM' A
#
# COMPACT_ATOMS: atom_id res chain seq x y z
N GLY A 1 -38.63 1.88 -0.19
CA GLY A 1 -38.67 0.80 0.81
C GLY A 1 -37.25 0.43 1.11
N ASP A 2 -36.95 0.14 2.37
CA ASP A 2 -35.60 -0.27 2.76
C ASP A 2 -35.29 -1.67 2.23
N LEU A 3 -34.03 -1.92 1.87
CA LEU A 3 -33.56 -3.25 1.44
C LEU A 3 -33.63 -4.23 2.61
N THR A 4 -34.03 -5.46 2.33
CA THR A 4 -33.88 -6.57 3.28
C THR A 4 -32.39 -6.84 3.55
N PRO A 5 -32.04 -7.48 4.68
CA PRO A 5 -30.64 -7.82 4.95
C PRO A 5 -29.97 -8.62 3.84
N GLU A 6 -30.69 -9.56 3.21
CA GLU A 6 -30.17 -10.38 2.11
C GLU A 6 -29.92 -9.54 0.85
N GLU A 7 -30.84 -8.64 0.49
CA GLU A 7 -30.63 -7.72 -0.64
C GLU A 7 -29.49 -6.72 -0.38
N GLN A 8 -29.22 -6.35 0.87
CA GLN A 8 -28.06 -5.53 1.23
C GLN A 8 -26.75 -6.29 1.05
N GLU A 9 -26.70 -7.55 1.48
CA GLU A 9 -25.52 -8.41 1.30
C GLU A 9 -25.22 -8.64 -0.18
N GLU A 10 -26.23 -8.98 -0.98
CA GLU A 10 -26.09 -9.17 -2.44
C GLU A 10 -25.61 -7.89 -3.13
N PHE A 11 -26.10 -6.72 -2.69
CA PHE A 11 -25.68 -5.43 -3.23
C PHE A 11 -24.21 -5.10 -2.89
N MET A 12 -23.76 -5.43 -1.66
CA MET A 12 -22.40 -5.13 -1.20
C MET A 12 -21.35 -6.14 -1.69
N ALA A 13 -21.75 -7.40 -1.90
CA ALA A 13 -20.87 -8.50 -2.31
C ALA A 13 -19.90 -8.15 -3.46
N PRO A 14 -20.34 -7.60 -4.61
CA PRO A 14 -19.42 -7.31 -5.72
C PRO A 14 -18.38 -6.23 -5.38
N VAL A 15 -18.72 -5.27 -4.50
CA VAL A 15 -17.77 -4.25 -4.07
C VAL A 15 -16.73 -4.87 -3.14
N LEU A 16 -17.15 -5.68 -2.17
CA LEU A 16 -16.23 -6.37 -1.27
C LEU A 16 -15.27 -7.28 -2.03
N GLU A 17 -15.78 -8.06 -2.97
CA GLU A 17 -14.96 -8.93 -3.80
C GLU A 17 -13.93 -8.15 -4.63
N LYS A 18 -14.34 -7.01 -5.21
CA LYS A 18 -13.42 -6.14 -5.93
C LYS A 18 -12.30 -5.61 -5.04
N TYR A 19 -12.60 -5.19 -3.81
CA TYR A 19 -11.60 -4.72 -2.87
C TYR A 19 -10.62 -5.83 -2.46
N GLU A 20 -11.10 -7.07 -2.29
CA GLU A 20 -10.21 -8.20 -2.00
C GLU A 20 -9.28 -8.52 -3.18
N GLN A 21 -9.82 -8.49 -4.41
CA GLN A 21 -9.05 -8.78 -5.62
C GLN A 21 -8.04 -7.68 -5.96
N GLU A 22 -8.42 -6.41 -5.81
CA GLU A 22 -7.59 -5.27 -6.23
C GLU A 22 -6.75 -4.70 -5.08
N GLY A 23 -7.11 -4.99 -3.83
CA GLY A 23 -6.41 -4.51 -2.63
C GLY A 23 -5.33 -5.47 -2.10
N ASN A 24 -5.27 -6.71 -2.59
CA ASN A 24 -4.26 -7.65 -2.12
C ASN A 24 -2.84 -7.30 -2.62
N ALA A 25 -1.84 -7.80 -1.89
CA ALA A 25 -0.44 -7.51 -2.15
C ALA A 25 0.02 -7.93 -3.57
N TYR A 26 -0.50 -9.03 -4.11
CA TYR A 26 -0.13 -9.50 -5.45
C TYR A 26 -0.66 -8.58 -6.55
N TYR A 27 -1.86 -8.02 -6.37
CA TYR A 27 -2.42 -7.06 -7.31
C TYR A 27 -1.58 -5.77 -7.37
N SER A 28 -1.13 -5.29 -6.21
CA SER A 28 -0.24 -4.14 -6.06
C SER A 28 1.12 -4.38 -6.73
N THR A 29 1.79 -5.47 -6.37
CA THR A 29 3.17 -5.74 -6.84
C THR A 29 3.23 -6.02 -8.34
N ALA A 30 2.20 -6.65 -8.92
CA ALA A 30 2.08 -6.86 -10.36
C ALA A 30 1.97 -5.54 -11.17
N ARG A 31 1.69 -4.42 -10.49
CA ARG A 31 1.54 -3.07 -11.08
C ARG A 31 2.65 -2.11 -10.68
N LEU A 32 3.66 -2.60 -9.95
CA LEU A 32 4.77 -1.79 -9.43
C LEU A 32 4.30 -0.62 -8.57
N TRP A 33 3.18 -0.79 -7.85
CA TRP A 33 2.77 0.19 -6.84
C TRP A 33 3.66 0.09 -5.58
N ASP A 34 4.29 -1.06 -5.41
CA ASP A 34 5.38 -1.35 -4.49
C ASP A 34 6.60 -1.89 -5.25
N ASP A 35 7.76 -1.91 -4.60
CA ASP A 35 9.01 -2.47 -5.14
C ASP A 35 9.15 -3.98 -4.85
N GLY A 36 8.14 -4.62 -4.27
CA GLY A 36 8.12 -6.04 -3.98
C GLY A 36 7.47 -6.41 -2.64
N ILE A 37 6.89 -7.61 -2.60
CA ILE A 37 6.43 -8.28 -1.38
C ILE A 37 7.62 -8.97 -0.72
N ILE A 38 7.80 -8.79 0.58
CA ILE A 38 8.89 -9.40 1.36
C ILE A 38 8.35 -10.28 2.49
N ASP A 39 9.15 -11.25 2.93
CA ASP A 39 8.91 -11.95 4.19
C ASP A 39 8.99 -10.91 5.34
N PRO A 40 7.98 -10.82 6.22
CA PRO A 40 8.02 -9.90 7.36
C PRO A 40 9.30 -10.03 8.21
N LEU A 41 9.88 -11.23 8.33
CA LEU A 41 11.12 -11.48 9.07
C LEU A 41 12.36 -10.81 8.42
N ASP A 42 12.31 -10.56 7.11
CA ASP A 42 13.40 -9.96 6.35
C ASP A 42 13.35 -8.42 6.31
N THR A 43 12.33 -7.80 6.92
CA THR A 43 12.16 -6.33 6.95
C THR A 43 13.45 -5.60 7.34
N ARG A 44 14.17 -6.09 8.37
CA ARG A 44 15.45 -5.50 8.82
C ARG A 44 16.50 -5.54 7.72
N THR A 45 16.61 -6.65 7.01
CA THR A 45 17.60 -6.88 5.96
C THR A 45 17.38 -5.92 4.80
N TYR A 46 16.15 -5.84 4.30
CA TYR A 46 15.80 -4.94 3.19
C TYR A 46 15.99 -3.46 3.55
N LEU A 47 15.56 -3.03 4.74
CA LEU A 47 15.78 -1.66 5.19
C LEU A 47 17.28 -1.32 5.33
N ALA A 48 18.09 -2.22 5.89
CA ALA A 48 19.53 -2.01 6.02
C ALA A 48 20.22 -1.86 4.66
N LEU A 49 19.86 -2.70 3.69
CA LEU A 49 20.37 -2.62 2.32
C LEU A 49 19.93 -1.33 1.63
N GLY A 50 18.65 -0.97 1.74
CA GLY A 50 18.11 0.27 1.15
C GLY A 50 18.79 1.52 1.70
N LEU A 51 18.98 1.60 3.02
CA LEU A 51 19.72 2.70 3.65
C LEU A 51 21.18 2.74 3.19
N SER A 52 21.86 1.59 3.17
CA SER A 52 23.25 1.50 2.68
C SER A 52 23.38 1.96 1.23
N ALA A 53 22.39 1.65 0.38
CA ALA A 53 22.36 2.08 -1.01
C ALA A 53 22.13 3.60 -1.11
N ALA A 54 21.14 4.13 -0.39
CA ALA A 54 20.78 5.55 -0.41
C ALA A 54 21.93 6.48 0.03
N LEU A 55 22.79 6.04 0.96
CA LEU A 55 23.93 6.80 1.46
C LEU A 55 25.06 7.03 0.43
N ASN A 56 24.95 6.47 -0.78
CA ASN A 56 25.86 6.80 -1.88
C ASN A 56 25.56 8.17 -2.53
N ALA A 57 24.42 8.80 -2.19
CA ALA A 57 24.09 10.16 -2.59
C ALA A 57 24.19 11.13 -1.39
N PRO A 58 24.55 12.42 -1.60
CA PRO A 58 24.49 13.44 -0.56
C PRO A 58 23.07 13.61 -0.01
N ILE A 59 22.94 13.82 1.30
CA ILE A 59 21.67 14.13 1.94
C ILE A 59 21.36 15.62 1.71
N PRO A 60 20.26 15.98 1.02
CA PRO A 60 19.91 17.38 0.75
C PRO A 60 19.24 18.05 1.96
N ASP A 61 19.32 19.38 2.02
CA ASP A 61 18.53 20.17 2.96
C ASP A 61 17.03 20.13 2.59
N THR A 62 16.15 19.96 3.58
CA THR A 62 14.69 19.95 3.37
C THR A 62 14.14 21.37 3.31
N GLN A 63 13.38 21.67 2.25
CA GLN A 63 12.62 22.92 2.11
C GLN A 63 11.12 22.63 2.23
N PHE A 64 10.47 23.18 3.26
CA PHE A 64 9.03 22.98 3.47
C PHE A 64 8.20 24.06 2.77
N GLY A 65 6.97 23.69 2.40
CA GLY A 65 5.94 24.63 1.94
C GLY A 65 5.25 25.37 3.10
N VAL A 66 4.15 26.06 2.79
CA VAL A 66 3.34 26.77 3.79
C VAL A 66 2.56 25.78 4.66
N PHE A 67 2.71 25.88 5.97
CA PHE A 67 1.84 25.18 6.92
C PHE A 67 0.51 25.94 7.09
N ARG A 68 -0.62 25.25 6.89
CA ARG A 68 -1.95 25.76 7.23
C ARG A 68 -2.19 25.49 8.72
N MET A 69 -2.29 26.58 9.50
CA MET A 69 -2.62 26.57 10.92
C MET A 69 -4.13 26.49 11.17
#